data_AF-A0A832DLP2-F1
#
_entry.id   AF-A0A832DLP2-F1
#
_cell.length_a   1.000
_cell.length_b   1.000
_cell.length_c   1.000
_cell.angle_alpha   90.00
_cell.angle_beta   90.00
_cell.angle_gamma   90.00
#
_symmetry.space_group_name_H-M   'P 1'
#
loop_
_entity.id
_entity.type
_entity.pdbx_description
1 polymer ?
#
loop_
_entity_poly.entity_id
_entity_poly.type
_entity_poly.pdbx_seq_one_letter_code
_entity_poly.pdbx_strand_id
1 'polypeptide(L)'
;MRIQIIDNKGKYTTGSVKRLIKSYLKIIKVSWEDFWKALFVPNVRLVFLLAINDFKKGKISLDQLSTIADYLYYADNKWSPWEIDLSDKFLSSSLEDASELAYYNWRKKDPQSYASYKLAFGRIEEYYEKNKQLIENMGNM
;
A
#
# COMPACT_ATOMS: atom_id res chain seq x y z
N MET A 1 2.59 9.74 -25.20
CA MET A 1 4.04 9.74 -24.92
C MET A 1 4.25 9.18 -23.51
N ARG A 2 4.75 7.94 -23.38
CA ARG A 2 5.04 7.33 -22.07
C ARG A 2 6.40 7.82 -21.62
N ILE A 3 6.42 8.78 -20.71
CA ILE A 3 7.66 9.25 -20.10
C ILE A 3 8.03 8.28 -18.98
N GLN A 4 9.04 7.46 -19.21
CA GLN A 4 9.77 6.81 -18.11
C GLN A 4 10.84 7.81 -17.66
N ILE A 5 10.64 8.41 -16.49
CA ILE A 5 11.69 9.15 -15.79
C ILE A 5 12.15 8.26 -14.64
N ILE A 6 13.43 7.88 -14.66
CA ILE A 6 14.14 7.39 -13.49
C ILE A 6 14.85 8.62 -12.92
N ASP A 7 14.45 9.06 -11.72
CA ASP A 7 15.12 10.11 -10.95
C ASP A 7 16.08 9.45 -9.95
N ASN A 8 17.31 9.98 -9.87
CA ASN A 8 18.40 9.66 -8.94
C ASN A 8 18.07 9.91 -7.44
N LYS A 9 16.80 9.76 -7.03
CA LYS A 9 16.30 9.91 -5.65
C LYS A 9 15.61 8.66 -5.10
N GLY A 10 15.77 7.50 -5.74
CA GLY A 10 15.26 6.23 -5.21
C GLY A 10 13.75 5.99 -5.40
N LYS A 11 13.02 6.86 -6.12
CA LYS A 11 11.63 6.60 -6.48
C LYS A 11 11.56 5.61 -7.64
N TYR A 12 11.10 4.39 -7.36
CA TYR A 12 10.81 3.40 -8.40
C TYR A 12 9.75 3.94 -9.38
N THR A 13 9.91 3.56 -10.64
CA THR A 13 8.91 3.87 -11.67
C THR A 13 7.58 3.20 -11.32
N THR A 14 6.47 3.90 -11.48
CA THR A 14 5.10 3.38 -11.27
C THR A 14 4.84 2.03 -11.97
N GLY A 15 5.60 1.69 -13.01
CA GLY A 15 5.56 0.40 -13.68
C GLY A 15 6.05 -0.81 -12.86
N SER A 16 6.89 -0.64 -11.83
CA SER A 16 7.30 -1.74 -10.94
C SER A 16 6.18 -2.09 -9.96
N VAL A 17 5.53 -1.09 -9.38
CA VAL A 17 4.44 -1.26 -8.42
C VAL A 17 3.17 -1.80 -9.08
N LYS A 18 2.83 -1.38 -10.31
CA LYS A 18 1.72 -1.99 -11.06
C LYS A 18 1.91 -3.48 -11.27
N ARG A 19 3.15 -3.96 -11.45
CA ARG A 19 3.44 -5.40 -11.57
C ARG A 19 3.22 -6.12 -10.24
N LEU A 20 3.64 -5.55 -9.11
CA LEU A 20 3.38 -6.09 -7.78
C LEU A 20 1.88 -6.18 -7.50
N ILE A 21 1.14 -5.09 -7.71
CA ILE A 21 -0.33 -5.07 -7.54
C ILE A 21 -0.98 -6.14 -8.42
N LYS A 22 -0.59 -6.27 -9.70
CA LYS A 22 -1.09 -7.35 -10.57
C LYS A 22 -0.82 -8.75 -10.01
N SER A 23 0.34 -8.98 -9.39
CA SER A 23 0.62 -10.26 -8.72
C SER A 23 -0.31 -10.48 -7.52
N TYR A 24 -0.59 -9.46 -6.72
CA TYR A 24 -1.53 -9.54 -5.61
C TYR A 24 -2.97 -9.79 -6.08
N LEU A 25 -3.39 -9.14 -7.16
CA LEU A 25 -4.71 -9.36 -7.77
C LEU A 25 -4.90 -10.81 -8.26
N LYS A 26 -3.85 -11.44 -8.80
CA LYS A 26 -3.88 -12.87 -9.15
C LYS A 26 -4.12 -13.76 -7.93
N ILE A 27 -3.49 -13.46 -6.80
CA ILE A 27 -3.67 -14.22 -5.54
C ILE A 27 -5.12 -14.13 -5.08
N ILE A 28 -5.72 -12.94 -5.11
CA ILE A 28 -7.11 -12.72 -4.67
C ILE A 28 -8.15 -13.01 -5.76
N LYS A 29 -7.72 -13.52 -6.92
CA LYS A 29 -8.57 -13.91 -8.06
C LYS A 29 -9.43 -12.76 -8.62
N VAL A 30 -8.86 -11.56 -8.70
CA VAL A 30 -9.50 -10.36 -9.28
C VAL A 30 -8.72 -9.91 -10.52
N SER A 31 -9.42 -9.51 -11.60
CA SER A 31 -8.76 -8.98 -12.79
C SER A 31 -8.28 -7.53 -12.56
N TRP A 32 -7.32 -7.07 -13.37
CA TRP A 32 -6.87 -5.68 -13.28
C TRP A 32 -8.01 -4.72 -13.61
N GLU A 33 -8.78 -5.05 -14.64
CA GLU A 33 -9.89 -4.25 -15.14
C GLU A 33 -11.00 -4.13 -14.09
N ASP A 34 -11.40 -5.25 -13.47
CA ASP A 34 -12.46 -5.26 -12.45
C ASP A 34 -12.04 -4.52 -11.18
N PHE A 35 -10.80 -4.70 -10.72
CA PHE A 35 -10.29 -4.01 -9.54
C PHE A 35 -10.40 -2.48 -9.67
N TRP A 36 -10.13 -1.96 -10.87
CA TRP A 36 -10.18 -0.53 -11.16
C TRP A 36 -11.51 -0.07 -11.78
N LYS A 37 -12.53 -0.92 -11.86
CA LYS A 37 -13.83 -0.55 -12.42
C LYS A 37 -14.69 0.19 -11.41
N ALA A 38 -14.65 -0.23 -10.16
CA ALA A 38 -15.35 0.37 -9.04
C ALA A 38 -14.60 0.06 -7.75
N LEU A 39 -14.74 0.94 -6.75
CA LEU A 39 -14.17 0.70 -5.43
C LEU A 39 -14.85 -0.52 -4.79
N PHE A 40 -14.04 -1.54 -4.47
CA PHE A 40 -14.43 -2.61 -3.56
C PHE A 40 -13.40 -2.73 -2.45
N VAL A 41 -13.74 -2.15 -1.30
CA VAL A 41 -12.84 -1.99 -0.14
C VAL A 41 -12.19 -3.31 0.34
N PRO A 42 -12.88 -4.46 0.35
CA PRO A 42 -12.23 -5.73 0.67
C PRO A 42 -11.05 -6.08 -0.25
N ASN A 43 -11.13 -5.78 -1.56
CA ASN A 43 -10.00 -6.03 -2.47
C ASN A 43 -8.83 -5.09 -2.17
N VAL A 44 -9.11 -3.80 -1.91
CA VAL A 44 -8.07 -2.83 -1.52
C VAL A 44 -7.35 -3.30 -0.25
N ARG A 45 -8.12 -3.73 0.76
CA ARG A 45 -7.60 -4.32 2.00
C ARG A 45 -6.67 -5.49 1.73
N LEU A 46 -7.10 -6.45 0.94
CA LEU A 46 -6.30 -7.64 0.66
C LEU A 46 -5.00 -7.32 -0.07
N VAL A 47 -5.03 -6.43 -1.07
CA VAL A 47 -3.82 -5.99 -1.78
C VAL A 47 -2.85 -5.30 -0.80
N PHE A 48 -3.36 -4.44 0.08
CA PHE A 48 -2.54 -3.76 1.07
C PHE A 48 -1.91 -4.72 2.08
N LEU A 49 -2.68 -5.69 2.60
CA LEU A 49 -2.17 -6.71 3.53
C LEU A 49 -1.09 -7.59 2.88
N LEU A 50 -1.27 -7.98 1.62
CA LEU A 50 -0.27 -8.73 0.87
C LEU A 50 1.03 -7.92 0.70
N ALA A 51 0.92 -6.61 0.43
CA ALA A 51 2.07 -5.72 0.34
C ALA A 51 2.81 -5.58 1.69
N ILE A 52 2.09 -5.41 2.80
CA ILE A 52 2.71 -5.36 4.14
C ILE A 52 3.42 -6.69 4.46
N ASN A 53 2.78 -7.83 4.17
CA ASN A 53 3.38 -9.15 4.40
C ASN A 53 4.67 -9.34 3.60
N ASP A 54 4.68 -8.95 2.32
CA ASP A 54 5.88 -9.01 1.49
C ASP A 54 6.98 -8.06 1.97
N PHE A 55 6.61 -6.87 2.48
CA PHE A 55 7.56 -5.95 3.10
C PHE A 55 8.18 -6.56 4.37
N LYS A 56 7.36 -7.11 5.27
CA LYS A 56 7.84 -7.80 6.50
C LYS A 56 8.73 -9.00 6.18
N LYS A 57 8.53 -9.66 5.03
CA LYS A 57 9.37 -10.76 4.51
C LYS A 57 10.59 -10.30 3.72
N GLY A 58 10.83 -8.99 3.59
CA GLY A 58 11.95 -8.43 2.85
C GLY A 58 11.87 -8.60 1.32
N LYS A 59 10.69 -8.93 0.78
CA LYS A 59 10.48 -9.14 -0.68
C LYS A 59 10.25 -7.85 -1.44
N ILE A 60 9.72 -6.83 -0.77
CA ILE A 60 9.59 -5.47 -1.31
C ILE A 60 10.22 -4.47 -0.34
N SER A 61 10.69 -3.36 -0.88
CA SER A 61 11.26 -2.25 -0.11
C SER A 61 10.18 -1.36 0.51
N LEU A 62 10.60 -0.50 1.45
CA LEU A 62 9.73 0.53 2.04
C LEU A 62 9.14 1.45 0.96
N ASP A 63 9.95 1.89 0.00
CA ASP A 63 9.50 2.78 -1.08
C ASP A 63 8.42 2.11 -1.95
N GLN A 64 8.55 0.81 -2.20
CA GLN A 64 7.53 0.05 -2.92
C GLN A 64 6.24 -0.07 -2.10
N LEU A 65 6.32 -0.35 -0.79
CA LEU A 65 5.15 -0.37 0.09
C LEU A 65 4.44 0.99 0.09
N SER A 66 5.17 2.08 0.29
CA SER A 66 4.60 3.44 0.28
C SER A 66 3.97 3.78 -1.05
N THR A 67 4.62 3.44 -2.17
CA THR A 67 4.06 3.69 -3.49
C THR A 67 2.82 2.82 -3.76
N ILE A 68 2.76 1.58 -3.28
CA ILE A 68 1.54 0.75 -3.36
C ILE A 68 0.41 1.41 -2.58
N ALA A 69 0.67 1.84 -1.34
CA ALA A 69 -0.34 2.46 -0.50
C ALA A 69 -0.90 3.76 -1.11
N ASP A 70 -0.02 4.64 -1.61
CA ASP A 70 -0.37 5.83 -2.36
C ASP A 70 -1.26 5.50 -3.58
N TYR A 71 -0.85 4.49 -4.36
CA TYR A 71 -1.58 4.05 -5.55
C TYR A 71 -2.97 3.47 -5.23
N LEU A 72 -3.15 2.87 -4.05
CA LEU A 72 -4.45 2.38 -3.58
C LEU A 72 -5.32 3.48 -2.98
N TYR A 73 -4.71 4.43 -2.28
CA TYR A 73 -5.38 5.51 -1.56
C TYR A 73 -5.94 6.57 -2.52
N TYR A 74 -5.13 7.02 -3.49
CA TYR A 74 -5.53 8.02 -4.48
C TYR A 74 -6.02 7.43 -5.81
N ALA A 75 -5.68 6.17 -6.10
CA ALA A 75 -6.26 5.36 -7.19
C ALA A 75 -6.37 6.03 -8.56
N ASP A 76 -5.45 6.94 -8.90
CA ASP A 76 -5.50 7.73 -10.15
C ASP A 76 -6.87 8.41 -10.36
N ASN A 77 -7.45 8.95 -9.28
CA ASN A 77 -8.77 9.60 -9.22
C ASN A 77 -9.97 8.70 -9.55
N LYS A 78 -9.82 7.38 -9.49
CA LYS A 78 -10.95 6.45 -9.68
C LYS A 78 -11.90 6.37 -8.48
N TRP A 79 -11.37 6.65 -7.30
CA TRP A 79 -12.11 6.89 -6.07
C TRP A 79 -11.32 7.89 -5.23
N SER A 80 -12.00 8.46 -4.25
CA SER A 80 -11.45 9.36 -3.26
C SER A 80 -11.11 8.60 -1.98
N PRO A 81 -10.10 9.06 -1.21
CA PRO A 81 -9.85 8.57 0.14
C PRO A 81 -11.07 8.54 1.06
N TRP A 82 -11.99 9.50 0.89
CA TRP A 82 -13.20 9.60 1.69
C TRP A 82 -14.14 8.42 1.47
N GLU A 83 -14.22 7.88 0.24
CA GLU A 83 -15.02 6.69 -0.05
C GLU A 83 -14.47 5.44 0.65
N ILE A 84 -13.15 5.33 0.83
CA ILE A 84 -12.54 4.28 1.64
C ILE A 84 -12.87 4.50 3.11
N ASP A 85 -12.72 5.73 3.61
CA ASP A 85 -12.96 6.10 5.02
C ASP A 85 -14.39 5.78 5.47
N LEU A 86 -15.39 6.05 4.64
CA LEU A 86 -16.79 5.72 4.90
C LEU A 86 -17.04 4.22 5.14
N SER A 87 -16.24 3.36 4.53
CA SER A 87 -16.39 1.91 4.64
C SER A 87 -15.43 1.27 5.67
N ASP A 88 -14.20 1.76 5.75
CA ASP A 88 -13.15 1.28 6.65
C ASP A 88 -12.14 2.39 6.93
N LYS A 89 -12.44 3.18 7.95
CA LYS A 89 -11.58 4.24 8.47
C LYS A 89 -10.19 3.75 8.85
N PHE A 90 -10.06 2.54 9.41
CA PHE A 90 -8.76 2.02 9.83
C PHE A 90 -7.88 1.66 8.62
N LEU A 91 -8.47 1.11 7.57
CA LEU A 91 -7.79 0.92 6.28
C LEU A 91 -7.38 2.27 5.69
N SER A 92 -8.30 3.23 5.64
CA SER A 92 -8.05 4.56 5.07
C SER A 92 -6.85 5.24 5.75
N SER A 93 -6.84 5.31 7.08
CA SER A 93 -5.73 5.88 7.85
C SER A 93 -4.43 5.09 7.68
N SER A 94 -4.49 3.76 7.58
CA SER A 94 -3.29 2.93 7.43
C SER A 94 -2.68 3.04 6.02
N LEU A 95 -3.51 3.24 4.98
CA LEU A 95 -3.06 3.54 3.63
C LEU A 95 -2.39 4.92 3.58
N GLU A 96 -3.00 5.94 4.21
CA GLU A 96 -2.42 7.27 4.32
C GLU A 96 -1.05 7.22 5.03
N ASP A 97 -0.99 6.58 6.21
CA ASP A 97 0.26 6.40 6.95
C ASP A 97 1.34 5.71 6.12
N ALA A 98 0.96 4.65 5.41
CA ALA A 98 1.89 3.88 4.59
C ALA A 98 2.40 4.69 3.39
N SER A 99 1.54 5.53 2.78
CA SER A 99 1.92 6.39 1.65
C SER A 99 3.04 7.37 2.00
N GLU A 100 3.10 7.82 3.25
CA GLU A 100 4.08 8.80 3.75
C GLU A 100 5.33 8.17 4.39
N LEU A 101 5.32 6.86 4.68
CA LEU A 101 6.41 6.17 5.38
C LEU A 101 7.80 6.39 4.73
N ALA A 102 7.89 6.28 3.40
CA ALA A 102 9.12 6.49 2.67
C ALA A 102 9.68 7.92 2.85
N TYR A 103 8.78 8.92 2.84
CA TYR A 103 9.15 10.32 3.07
C TYR A 103 9.69 10.54 4.49
N TYR A 104 8.98 10.03 5.51
CA TYR A 104 9.44 10.13 6.89
C TYR A 104 10.77 9.42 7.12
N ASN A 105 10.96 8.23 6.53
CA ASN A 105 12.22 7.51 6.62
C ASN A 105 13.39 8.26 5.96
N TRP A 106 13.17 8.88 4.80
CA TRP A 106 14.18 9.71 4.14
C TRP A 106 14.59 10.91 5.02
N ARG A 107 13.64 11.49 5.76
CA ARG A 107 13.86 12.62 6.67
C ARG A 107 14.16 12.24 8.11
N LYS A 108 14.41 10.97 8.44
CA LYS A 108 14.56 10.49 9.83
C LYS A 108 15.65 11.18 10.68
N LYS A 109 16.54 11.99 10.08
CA LYS A 109 17.49 12.83 10.81
C LYS A 109 16.80 13.99 11.55
N ASP A 110 15.62 14.38 11.10
CA ASP A 110 14.74 15.33 11.77
C ASP A 110 13.91 14.60 12.86
N PRO A 111 13.98 15.03 14.14
CA PRO A 111 13.29 14.36 15.23
C PRO A 111 11.78 14.23 15.03
N GLN A 112 11.15 15.25 14.43
CA GLN A 112 9.71 15.23 14.15
C GLN A 112 9.37 14.16 13.11
N SER A 113 10.13 14.10 12.01
CA SER A 113 9.99 13.07 10.97
C SER A 113 10.22 11.66 11.51
N TYR A 114 11.18 11.48 12.43
CA TYR A 114 11.40 10.18 13.07
C TYR A 114 10.25 9.77 14.00
N ALA A 115 9.67 10.71 14.76
CA ALA A 115 8.49 10.47 15.56
C ALA A 115 7.28 10.09 14.68
N SER A 116 7.05 10.83 13.60
CA SER A 116 6.00 10.51 12.62
C SER A 116 6.20 9.14 11.99
N TYR A 117 7.44 8.79 11.60
CA TYR A 117 7.78 7.46 11.09
C TYR A 117 7.39 6.37 12.08
N LYS A 118 7.81 6.49 13.36
CA LYS A 118 7.52 5.48 14.38
C LYS A 118 6.02 5.32 14.64
N LEU A 119 5.29 6.44 14.72
CA LEU A 119 3.85 6.42 14.96
C LEU A 119 3.10 5.78 13.78
N ALA A 120 3.38 6.22 12.54
CA ALA A 120 2.78 5.67 11.33
C ALA A 120 3.09 4.18 11.19
N PHE A 121 4.36 3.79 11.38
CA PHE A 121 4.78 2.39 11.30
C PHE A 121 4.06 1.53 12.35
N GLY A 122 3.98 1.99 13.59
CA GLY A 122 3.27 1.27 14.66
C GLY A 122 1.78 1.06 14.35
N ARG A 123 1.10 2.06 13.78
CA ARG A 123 -0.31 1.92 13.37
C ARG A 123 -0.50 0.93 12.22
N ILE A 124 0.41 0.92 11.25
CA ILE A 124 0.40 -0.05 10.14
C ILE A 124 0.64 -1.48 10.66
N GLU A 125 1.56 -1.66 11.62
CA GLU A 125 1.79 -2.96 12.23
C GLU A 125 0.56 -3.44 13.01
N GLU A 126 -0.07 -2.58 13.80
CA GLU A 126 -1.30 -2.91 14.51
C GLU A 126 -2.43 -3.29 13.53
N TYR A 127 -2.59 -2.54 12.45
CA TYR A 127 -3.56 -2.85 11.41
C TYR A 127 -3.29 -4.23 10.78
N TYR A 128 -2.03 -4.52 10.45
CA TYR A 128 -1.64 -5.80 9.88
C TYR A 128 -1.94 -6.96 10.84
N GLU A 129 -1.51 -6.87 12.10
CA GLU A 129 -1.71 -7.96 13.07
C GLU A 129 -3.20 -8.27 13.31
N LYS A 130 -4.08 -7.26 13.27
CA LYS A 130 -5.53 -7.45 13.40
C LYS A 130 -6.19 -8.09 12.17
N ASN A 131 -5.54 -8.08 11.01
CA ASN A 131 -6.17 -8.44 9.73
C ASN A 131 -5.40 -9.52 8.94
N LYS A 132 -4.18 -9.90 9.35
CA LYS A 132 -3.31 -10.85 8.61
C LYS A 132 -3.95 -12.22 8.37
N GLN A 133 -4.87 -12.65 9.24
CA GLN A 133 -5.62 -13.89 9.07
C GLN A 133 -6.40 -13.94 7.74
N LEU A 134 -6.79 -12.77 7.19
CA LEU A 134 -7.49 -12.68 5.91
C LEU A 134 -6.65 -13.20 4.73
N ILE A 135 -5.31 -13.08 4.82
CA ILE A 135 -4.38 -13.53 3.78
C ILE A 135 -3.67 -14.84 4.12
N GLU A 136 -3.58 -15.20 5.40
CA GLU A 136 -3.02 -16.49 5.84
C GLU A 136 -3.92 -17.66 5.41
N ASN A 137 -5.24 -17.47 5.46
CA ASN A 137 -6.21 -18.48 5.03
C ASN A 137 -6.22 -18.74 3.52
N MET A 138 -5.62 -17.85 2.71
CA MET A 138 -5.53 -18.01 1.26
C MET A 138 -4.42 -18.96 0.82
N GLY A 139 -3.43 -19.21 1.67
CA GLY A 139 -2.34 -20.15 1.39
C GLY A 139 -2.69 -21.62 1.63
N ASN A 140 -3.87 -21.89 2.18
CA ASN A 140 -4.37 -23.24 2.51
C ASN A 140 -5.50 -23.71 1.56
N MET A 141 -5.73 -23.00 0.45
CA MET A 141 -6.70 -23.34 -0.61
C MET A 141 -5.98 -23.62 -1.93
#